data_AF-A0A520C8D4-F1
#
_entry.id   AF-A0A520C8D4-F1
#
_cell.length_a   1.000
_cell.length_b   1.000
_cell.length_c   1.000
_cell.angle_alpha   90.00
_cell.angle_beta   90.00
_cell.angle_gamma   90.00
#
_symmetry.space_group_name_H-M   'P 1'
#
loop_
_entity.id
_entity.type
_entity.pdbx_description
1 polymer ?
#
loop_
_entity_poly.entity_id
_entity_poly.type
_entity_poly.pdbx_seq_one_letter_code
_entity_poly.pdbx_strand_id
1 'polypeptide(L)'
;MKKADYLCRNSINMKSRHSFSLIILTLSLFLISWGYTGHRTIGKLTENYLTPTAKKAVQDLLGDESIADACTWADEARKFPELILVVY
;
A
#
# COMPACT_ATOMS: atom_id res chain seq x y z
N MET A 1 33.44 33.07 26.02
CA MET A 1 32.08 33.27 25.51
C MET A 1 31.70 32.33 24.35
N LYS A 2 32.44 32.27 23.22
CA LYS A 2 32.04 31.52 22.00
C LYS A 2 31.72 30.02 22.17
N LYS A 3 32.37 29.29 23.08
CA LYS A 3 32.17 27.83 23.27
C LYS A 3 30.80 27.49 23.89
N ALA A 4 30.32 28.31 24.83
CA ALA A 4 29.02 28.09 25.48
C ALA A 4 27.87 28.33 24.50
N ASP A 5 27.98 29.38 23.68
CA ASP A 5 26.99 29.70 22.63
C ASP A 5 26.91 28.60 21.56
N TYR A 6 28.05 28.00 21.19
CA TYR A 6 28.10 26.88 20.25
C TYR A 6 27.37 25.64 20.79
N LEU A 7 27.63 25.28 22.06
CA LEU A 7 27.00 24.12 22.69
C LEU A 7 25.48 24.29 22.84
N CYS A 8 25.02 25.49 23.21
CA CYS A 8 23.60 25.81 23.31
C CYS A 8 22.90 25.71 21.95
N ARG A 9 23.49 26.30 20.90
CA ARG A 9 22.97 26.25 19.53
C ARG A 9 22.92 24.83 18.97
N ASN A 10 23.94 24.01 19.23
CA ASN A 10 23.97 22.62 18.77
C ASN A 10 22.93 21.73 19.49
N SER A 11 22.70 21.97 20.80
CA SER A 11 21.66 21.29 21.60
C SER A 11 20.23 21.60 21.12
N ILE A 12 19.94 22.87 20.78
CA ILE A 12 18.66 23.30 20.20
C ILE A 12 18.45 22.66 18.81
N ASN A 13 19.50 22.63 17.97
CA ASN A 13 19.45 22.00 16.65
C ASN A 13 19.22 20.48 16.73
N MET A 14 19.82 19.80 17.72
CA MET A 14 19.65 18.36 17.90
C MET A 14 18.22 17.98 18.29
N LYS A 15 17.58 18.74 19.19
CA LYS A 15 16.15 18.55 19.56
C LYS A 15 15.20 18.80 18.38
N SER A 16 15.46 19.83 17.57
CA SER A 16 14.69 20.16 16.36
C SER A 16 14.74 19.06 15.29
N ARG A 17 15.90 18.40 15.11
CA ARG A 17 16.10 17.33 14.13
C ARG A 17 15.30 16.06 14.44
N HIS A 18 15.18 15.71 15.72
CA HIS A 18 14.40 14.54 16.13
C HIS A 18 12.89 14.78 15.98
N SER A 19 12.41 15.99 16.26
CA SER A 19 10.99 16.35 16.06
C SER A 19 10.54 16.19 14.61
N PHE A 20 11.35 16.57 13.63
CA PHE A 20 11.02 16.40 12.21
C PHE A 20 10.93 14.93 11.79
N SER A 21 11.84 14.07 12.26
CA SER A 21 11.77 12.63 12.00
C SER A 21 10.53 11.98 12.61
N LEU A 22 10.14 12.39 13.82
CA LEU A 22 8.91 11.92 14.48
C LEU A 22 7.65 12.33 13.70
N ILE A 23 7.62 13.54 13.13
CA ILE A 23 6.51 14.00 12.29
C ILE A 23 6.41 13.18 11.00
N ILE A 24 7.53 12.91 10.32
CA ILE A 24 7.52 12.06 9.11
C ILE A 24 7.04 10.64 9.43
N LEU A 25 7.53 10.06 10.54
CA LEU A 25 7.16 8.71 10.96
C LEU A 25 5.67 8.61 11.35
N THR A 26 5.10 9.65 11.93
CA THR A 26 3.66 9.65 12.24
C THR A 26 2.81 9.82 10.99
N LEU A 27 3.23 10.65 10.03
CA LEU A 27 2.54 10.77 8.74
C LEU A 27 2.52 9.46 7.94
N SER A 28 3.60 8.67 7.96
CA SER A 28 3.66 7.40 7.22
C SER A 28 2.64 6.37 7.68
N LEU A 29 2.17 6.44 8.93
CA LEU A 29 1.12 5.56 9.45
C LEU A 29 -0.28 5.89 8.91
N PHE A 30 -0.51 7.12 8.45
CA PHE A 30 -1.78 7.54 7.84
C PHE A 30 -1.83 7.31 6.33
N LEU A 31 -0.72 6.92 5.71
CA LEU A 31 -0.66 6.56 4.30
C LEU A 31 -1.19 5.13 4.12
N ILE A 32 -2.51 5.02 4.00
CA ILE A 32 -3.17 3.75 3.66
C ILE A 32 -2.85 3.45 2.19
N SER A 33 -1.95 2.49 1.98
CA SER A 33 -1.56 2.04 0.66
C SER A 33 -2.18 0.66 0.41
N TRP A 34 -2.77 0.46 -0.78
CA TRP A 34 -3.26 -0.84 -1.23
C TRP A 34 -4.39 -1.46 -0.39
N GLY A 35 -5.32 -0.65 0.11
CA GLY A 35 -6.61 -1.19 0.60
C GLY A 35 -7.53 -1.61 -0.55
N TYR A 36 -8.78 -1.96 -0.23
CA TYR A 36 -9.82 -2.32 -1.22
C TYR A 36 -9.87 -1.37 -2.44
N THR A 37 -9.88 -0.06 -2.19
CA THR A 37 -9.91 0.96 -3.25
C THR A 37 -8.66 0.91 -4.13
N GLY A 38 -7.48 0.69 -3.55
CA GLY A 38 -6.21 0.65 -4.28
C GLY A 38 -6.14 -0.55 -5.22
N HIS A 39 -6.41 -1.75 -4.68
CA HIS A 39 -6.46 -2.99 -5.46
C HIS A 39 -7.47 -2.91 -6.60
N ARG A 40 -8.68 -2.44 -6.32
CA ARG A 40 -9.73 -2.32 -7.34
C ARG A 40 -9.43 -1.27 -8.40
N THR A 41 -8.82 -0.15 -8.00
CA THR A 41 -8.43 0.93 -8.95
C THR A 41 -7.41 0.42 -9.95
N ILE A 42 -6.40 -0.31 -9.49
CA ILE A 42 -5.36 -0.84 -10.38
C ILE A 42 -5.92 -1.95 -11.26
N GLY A 43 -6.76 -2.85 -10.74
CA GLY A 43 -7.42 -3.86 -11.58
C GLY A 43 -8.24 -3.24 -12.72
N LYS A 44 -9.02 -2.18 -12.42
CA LYS A 44 -9.73 -1.41 -13.46
C LYS A 44 -8.80 -0.73 -14.46
N LEU A 45 -7.67 -0.19 -13.99
CA LEU A 45 -6.71 0.43 -14.88
C LEU A 45 -6.13 -0.62 -15.84
N THR A 46 -5.70 -1.76 -15.31
CA THR A 46 -5.08 -2.87 -16.04
C THR A 46 -5.97 -3.40 -17.18
N GLU A 47 -7.30 -3.43 -17.01
CA GLU A 47 -8.23 -3.85 -18.06
C GLU A 47 -8.05 -3.09 -19.39
N ASN A 48 -7.64 -1.82 -19.33
CA ASN A 48 -7.40 -0.98 -20.52
C ASN A 48 -6.05 -1.23 -21.19
N TYR A 49 -5.11 -1.89 -20.49
CA TYR A 49 -3.74 -2.11 -20.96
C TYR A 49 -3.46 -3.56 -21.35
N LEU A 50 -4.45 -4.45 -21.24
CA LEU A 50 -4.30 -5.83 -21.68
C LEU A 50 -4.23 -5.92 -23.21
N THR A 51 -3.31 -6.75 -23.69
CA THR A 51 -3.34 -7.18 -25.09
C THR A 51 -4.57 -8.05 -25.35
N PRO A 52 -5.07 -8.15 -26.60
CA PRO A 52 -6.24 -8.97 -26.91
C PRO A 52 -6.09 -10.44 -26.45
N THR A 53 -4.89 -11.02 -26.62
CA THR A 53 -4.60 -12.39 -26.18
C THR A 53 -4.66 -12.54 -24.65
N ALA A 54 -4.09 -11.58 -23.92
CA ALA A 54 -4.12 -11.59 -22.46
C ALA A 54 -5.55 -11.39 -21.93
N LYS A 55 -6.32 -10.48 -22.54
CA LYS A 55 -7.72 -10.25 -22.17
C LYS A 55 -8.57 -11.52 -22.33
N LYS A 56 -8.37 -12.27 -23.42
CA LYS A 56 -9.07 -13.54 -23.63
C LYS A 56 -8.69 -14.58 -22.59
N ALA A 57 -7.39 -14.79 -22.35
CA ALA A 57 -6.91 -15.74 -21.35
C ALA A 57 -7.43 -15.41 -19.93
N VAL A 58 -7.47 -14.12 -19.58
CA VAL A 58 -8.02 -13.68 -18.30
C VAL A 58 -9.53 -13.93 -18.23
N GLN A 59 -10.28 -13.68 -19.30
CA GLN A 59 -11.71 -13.98 -19.36
C GLN A 59 -11.99 -15.48 -19.28
N ASP A 60 -11.15 -16.32 -19.88
CA ASP A 60 -11.27 -17.78 -19.77
C ASP A 60 -11.02 -18.27 -18.33
N LEU A 61 -10.21 -17.55 -17.53
CA LEU A 61 -9.92 -17.87 -16.14
C LEU A 61 -10.97 -17.33 -15.15
N LEU A 62 -11.43 -16.09 -15.35
CA LEU A 62 -12.33 -15.39 -14.42
C LEU A 62 -13.81 -15.54 -14.78
N GLY A 63 -14.12 -15.98 -16.01
CA GLY A 63 -15.49 -16.06 -16.50
C GLY A 63 -16.15 -14.68 -16.57
N ASP A 64 -17.22 -14.50 -15.78
CA ASP A 64 -17.99 -13.25 -15.70
C ASP A 64 -17.42 -12.27 -14.66
N GLU A 65 -16.42 -12.66 -13.86
CA GLU A 65 -15.79 -11.77 -12.89
C GLU A 65 -14.81 -10.79 -13.55
N SER A 66 -14.79 -9.55 -13.06
CA SER A 66 -13.86 -8.53 -13.53
C SER A 66 -12.47 -8.69 -12.90
N ILE A 67 -11.44 -8.20 -13.58
CA ILE A 67 -10.07 -8.19 -13.03
C ILE A 67 -10.02 -7.34 -11.77
N ALA A 68 -10.81 -6.27 -11.74
CA ALA A 68 -10.93 -5.39 -10.60
C ALA A 68 -11.42 -6.10 -9.33
N ASP A 69 -12.35 -7.04 -9.48
CA ASP A 69 -12.91 -7.79 -8.34
C ASP A 69 -11.98 -8.95 -7.97
N ALA A 70 -11.35 -9.62 -8.94
CA ALA A 70 -10.31 -10.61 -8.67
C ALA A 70 -9.12 -10.03 -7.88
N CYS A 71 -8.77 -8.74 -8.10
CA CYS A 71 -7.70 -8.07 -7.36
C CYS A 71 -8.00 -7.86 -5.87
N THR A 72 -9.26 -7.97 -5.40
CA THR A 72 -9.60 -7.84 -3.96
C THR A 72 -9.71 -9.19 -3.26
N TRP A 73 -9.78 -10.28 -4.02
CA TRP A 73 -10.04 -11.62 -3.50
C TRP A 73 -9.04 -12.07 -2.41
N ALA A 74 -7.75 -11.82 -2.58
CA ALA A 74 -6.73 -12.29 -1.63
C ALA A 74 -6.92 -11.69 -0.22
N ASP A 75 -7.31 -10.42 -0.14
CA ASP A 75 -7.60 -9.74 1.12
C ASP A 75 -8.93 -10.20 1.75
N GLU A 76 -9.89 -10.59 0.91
CA GLU A 76 -11.18 -11.12 1.34
C GLU A 76 -11.03 -12.55 1.87
N ALA A 77 -10.34 -13.42 1.14
CA ALA A 77 -10.05 -14.79 1.53
C ALA A 77 -9.26 -14.87 2.85
N ARG A 78 -8.34 -13.93 3.09
CA ARG A 78 -7.60 -13.83 4.36
C ARG A 78 -8.52 -13.73 5.59
N LYS A 79 -9.74 -13.20 5.44
CA LYS A 79 -10.69 -13.07 6.56
C LYS A 79 -11.33 -14.41 6.96
N PHE A 80 -11.24 -15.42 6.10
CA PHE A 80 -11.86 -16.72 6.25
C PHE A 80 -10.81 -17.83 6.12
N PRO A 81 -9.96 -18.03 7.15
CA PRO A 81 -8.86 -19.00 7.10
C PRO A 81 -9.33 -20.45 6.83
N GLU A 82 -10.58 -20.78 7.15
CA GLU A 82 -11.23 -22.03 6.80
C GLU A 82 -11.36 -22.27 5.30
N LEU A 83 -11.52 -21.22 4.47
CA LEU A 83 -11.60 -21.35 3.01
C LEU A 83 -10.26 -21.73 2.37
N ILE A 84 -9.14 -21.37 3.01
CA ILE A 84 -7.79 -21.68 2.50
C ILE A 84 -7.50 -23.20 2.64
N LEU A 85 -8.12 -23.87 3.61
CA LEU A 85 -7.90 -25.30 3.87
C LEU A 85 -8.74 -26.23 2.96
N VAL A 86 -9.74 -25.72 2.24
CA VAL A 86 -10.58 -26.53 1.34
C VAL A 86 -10.08 -26.51 -0.11
N VAL A 87 -9.13 -25.61 -0.42
CA VAL A 87 -8.55 -25.46 -1.78
C VAL A 87 -7.30 -26.34 -1.97
N TYR A 88 -6.89 -27.11 -0.96
CA TYR A 88 -5.79 -28.09 -1.02
C TYR A 88 -6.28 -29.52 -0.77
#